data_AF-J3GE92-F1
#
_entry.id   AF-J3GE92-F1
#
_cell.length_a   1.000
_cell.length_b   1.000
_cell.length_c   1.000
_cell.angle_alpha   90.00
_cell.angle_beta   90.00
_cell.angle_gamma   90.00
#
_symmetry.space_group_name_H-M   'P 1'
#
loop_
_entity.id
_entity.type
_entity.pdbx_description
1 polymer ?
#
loop_
_entity_poly.entity_id
_entity_poly.type
_entity_poly.pdbx_seq_one_letter_code
_entity_poly.pdbx_strand_id
1 'polypeptide(L)'
;MLTPGAKKTHRAYVWAYATSQFADLAAVVYDFSPSRAGEHARAFLGHWNGKLVCDDFAGYKAGFELGVTEIGCMAHARRKFFDLHATNKSQIAEKALHYIAALYEVEREVRELGPDVRQQIRQEKAAPIIDVLHTWMIAQRQLVPEGSAIAKALDYSLKRWIALTRYLDDGAVPIDNNWCENQIRPWALGRSNWLCVSRRRRHDDDMKMAA
;
A
#
# COMPACT_ATOMS: atom_id res chain seq x y z
N MET A 1 -9.53 -22.79 4.51
CA MET A 1 -10.93 -23.21 4.22
C MET A 1 -11.04 -24.73 4.33
N LEU A 2 -12.20 -25.26 4.72
CA LEU A 2 -12.46 -26.70 4.79
C LEU A 2 -13.01 -27.19 3.44
N THR A 3 -12.41 -28.25 2.89
CA THR A 3 -12.96 -28.96 1.73
C THR A 3 -13.92 -30.05 2.24
N PRO A 4 -15.23 -30.02 1.91
CA PRO A 4 -16.16 -31.06 2.31
C PRO A 4 -15.67 -32.45 1.85
N GLY A 5 -15.77 -33.46 2.73
CA GLY A 5 -15.33 -34.83 2.47
C GLY A 5 -13.83 -35.12 2.68
N ALA A 6 -12.93 -34.14 2.50
CA ALA A 6 -11.48 -34.40 2.48
C ALA A 6 -10.79 -34.51 3.86
N LYS A 7 -11.43 -34.07 4.95
CA LYS A 7 -10.88 -33.95 6.32
C LYS A 7 -9.54 -33.18 6.42
N LYS A 8 -9.18 -32.40 5.40
CA LYS A 8 -7.98 -31.55 5.33
C LYS A 8 -8.36 -30.07 5.28
N THR A 9 -7.58 -29.22 5.95
CA THR A 9 -7.64 -27.77 5.77
C THR A 9 -6.76 -27.37 4.58
N HIS A 10 -7.24 -26.42 3.79
CA HIS A 10 -6.45 -25.78 2.73
C HIS A 10 -6.21 -24.32 3.08
N ARG A 11 -4.98 -23.85 2.84
CA ARG A 11 -4.62 -22.43 2.98
C ARG A 11 -5.49 -21.60 2.04
N ALA A 12 -6.11 -20.56 2.57
CA ALA A 12 -6.92 -19.61 1.80
C ALA A 12 -6.31 -18.21 1.87
N TYR A 13 -6.69 -17.39 0.90
CA TYR A 13 -6.33 -15.98 0.85
C TYR A 13 -7.61 -15.15 0.83
N VAL A 14 -7.63 -14.07 1.61
CA VAL A 14 -8.67 -13.04 1.54
C VAL A 14 -8.10 -11.85 0.80
N TRP A 15 -8.70 -11.50 -0.33
CA TRP A 15 -8.48 -10.22 -1.00
C TRP A 15 -9.53 -9.24 -0.51
N ALA A 16 -9.11 -8.04 -0.13
CA ALA A 16 -10.03 -6.94 0.12
C ALA A 16 -9.96 -5.94 -1.04
N TYR A 17 -11.12 -5.56 -1.55
CA TYR A 17 -11.27 -4.47 -2.52
C TYR A 17 -12.19 -3.43 -1.89
N ALA A 18 -11.60 -2.31 -1.45
CA ALA A 18 -12.33 -1.20 -0.85
C ALA A 18 -12.45 -0.03 -1.84
N THR A 19 -13.59 0.67 -1.82
CA THR A 19 -13.68 1.98 -2.45
C THR A 19 -12.76 2.98 -1.74
N SER A 20 -12.36 4.05 -2.44
CA SER A 20 -11.60 5.15 -1.84
C SER A 20 -12.37 5.74 -0.65
N GLN A 21 -11.66 6.17 0.39
CA GLN A 21 -12.25 6.93 1.51
C GLN A 21 -12.90 8.26 1.07
N PHE A 22 -12.68 8.68 -0.17
CA PHE A 22 -13.28 9.87 -0.80
C PHE A 22 -14.43 9.54 -1.77
N ALA A 23 -14.85 8.28 -1.89
CA ALA A 23 -15.98 7.88 -2.72
C ALA A 23 -17.30 7.96 -1.93
N ASP A 24 -18.38 8.42 -2.58
CA ASP A 24 -19.72 8.54 -1.97
C ASP A 24 -20.23 7.20 -1.42
N LEU A 25 -19.90 6.10 -2.11
CA LEU A 25 -20.18 4.74 -1.65
C LEU A 25 -18.99 4.19 -0.87
N ALA A 26 -19.14 4.05 0.45
CA ALA A 26 -18.25 3.26 1.29
C ALA A 26 -18.59 1.76 1.15
N ALA A 27 -17.80 1.02 0.37
CA ALA A 27 -17.99 -0.42 0.15
C ALA A 27 -16.66 -1.17 0.26
N VAL A 28 -16.73 -2.42 0.74
CA VAL A 28 -15.62 -3.37 0.74
C VAL A 28 -16.12 -4.74 0.30
N VAL A 29 -15.41 -5.37 -0.63
CA VAL A 29 -15.64 -6.74 -1.07
C VAL A 29 -14.50 -7.61 -0.54
N TYR A 30 -14.83 -8.74 0.08
CA TYR A 30 -13.88 -9.76 0.51
C TYR A 30 -14.02 -10.98 -0.40
N ASP A 31 -12.99 -11.27 -1.20
CA ASP A 31 -12.94 -12.43 -2.08
C ASP A 31 -12.01 -13.51 -1.50
N PHE A 32 -12.40 -14.78 -1.64
CA PHE A 32 -11.71 -15.93 -1.07
C PHE A 32 -11.05 -16.77 -2.17
N SER A 33 -9.72 -16.69 -2.26
CA SER A 33 -8.94 -17.37 -3.29
C SER A 33 -8.06 -18.48 -2.71
N PRO A 34 -7.75 -19.54 -3.48
CA PRO A 34 -6.80 -20.58 -3.07
C PRO A 34 -5.34 -20.10 -3.07
N SER A 35 -5.02 -18.96 -3.70
CA SER A 35 -3.68 -18.41 -3.81
C SER A 35 -3.66 -16.88 -3.71
N ARG A 36 -2.47 -16.30 -3.49
CA ARG A 36 -2.19 -14.85 -3.65
C ARG A 36 -1.77 -14.47 -5.07
N ALA A 37 -2.00 -15.32 -6.08
CA ALA A 37 -1.58 -15.00 -7.43
C ALA A 37 -2.36 -13.78 -7.95
N GLY A 38 -1.68 -12.89 -8.68
CA GLY A 38 -2.31 -11.70 -9.25
C GLY A 38 -3.45 -11.98 -10.25
N GLU A 39 -3.61 -13.24 -10.66
CA GLU A 39 -4.75 -13.71 -11.45
C GLU A 39 -6.10 -13.44 -10.76
N HIS A 40 -6.19 -13.54 -9.43
CA HIS A 40 -7.43 -13.32 -8.68
C HIS A 40 -7.83 -11.85 -8.70
N ALA A 41 -6.86 -10.95 -8.47
CA ALA A 41 -7.06 -9.50 -8.63
C ALA A 41 -7.47 -9.11 -10.06
N ARG A 42 -6.84 -9.71 -11.10
CA ARG A 42 -7.22 -9.44 -12.49
C ARG A 42 -8.59 -10.02 -12.85
N ALA A 43 -8.94 -11.20 -12.35
CA ALA A 43 -10.26 -11.81 -12.56
C ALA A 43 -11.38 -10.99 -11.89
N PHE A 44 -11.12 -10.45 -10.70
CA PHE A 44 -12.04 -9.56 -10.00
C PHE A 44 -12.22 -8.20 -10.71
N LEU A 45 -11.12 -7.56 -11.13
CA LEU A 45 -11.16 -6.25 -11.81
C LEU A 45 -11.66 -6.36 -13.26
N GLY A 46 -11.46 -7.50 -13.93
CA GLY A 46 -11.94 -7.75 -15.29
C GLY A 46 -11.38 -6.74 -16.31
N HIS A 47 -12.27 -5.90 -16.85
CA HIS A 47 -11.94 -4.84 -17.82
C HIS A 47 -11.88 -3.43 -17.19
N TRP A 48 -11.84 -3.34 -15.86
CA TRP A 48 -11.77 -2.05 -15.15
C TRP A 48 -10.38 -1.41 -15.28
N ASN A 49 -10.34 -0.17 -15.79
CA ASN A 49 -9.12 0.59 -16.06
C ASN A 49 -9.01 1.85 -15.18
N GLY A 50 -9.45 1.75 -13.92
CA GLY A 50 -9.40 2.84 -12.96
C GLY A 50 -8.06 2.96 -12.23
N LYS A 51 -8.07 3.68 -11.11
CA LYS A 51 -6.88 3.97 -10.29
C LYS A 51 -6.84 3.06 -9.07
N LEU A 52 -5.85 2.17 -9.01
CA LEU A 52 -5.67 1.21 -7.91
C LEU A 52 -4.61 1.71 -6.94
N VAL A 53 -5.00 1.98 -5.70
CA VAL A 53 -4.07 2.37 -4.63
C VAL A 53 -3.57 1.11 -3.92
N CYS A 54 -2.30 0.75 -4.10
CA CYS A 54 -1.76 -0.50 -3.58
C CYS A 54 -0.29 -0.40 -3.12
N ASP A 55 0.19 -1.49 -2.51
CA ASP A 55 1.61 -1.69 -2.21
C ASP A 55 2.42 -2.02 -3.49
N ASP A 56 3.65 -2.53 -3.37
CA ASP A 56 4.46 -3.03 -4.50
C ASP A 56 4.30 -4.54 -4.70
N PHE A 57 3.13 -5.11 -4.40
CA PHE A 57 2.96 -6.53 -4.60
C PHE A 57 2.97 -6.86 -6.10
N ALA A 58 3.96 -7.67 -6.48
CA ALA A 58 4.22 -8.08 -7.86
C ALA A 58 3.01 -8.71 -8.57
N GLY A 59 2.00 -9.20 -7.84
CA GLY A 59 0.75 -9.70 -8.41
C GLY A 59 -0.04 -8.65 -9.21
N TYR A 60 0.05 -7.37 -8.83
CA TYR A 60 -0.71 -6.30 -9.50
C TYR A 60 -0.10 -5.84 -10.83
N LYS A 61 1.20 -6.10 -11.08
CA LYS A 61 1.96 -5.50 -12.20
C LYS A 61 1.37 -5.82 -13.58
N ALA A 62 0.97 -7.07 -13.80
CA ALA A 62 0.29 -7.48 -15.03
C ALA A 62 -1.12 -6.89 -15.19
N GLY A 63 -1.73 -6.30 -14.15
CA GLY A 63 -2.96 -5.51 -14.26
C GLY A 63 -2.69 -4.10 -14.76
N PHE A 64 -1.54 -3.51 -14.42
CA PHE A 64 -1.15 -2.18 -14.89
C PHE A 64 -0.88 -2.16 -16.39
N GLU A 65 -0.27 -3.22 -16.91
CA GLU A 65 -0.05 -3.45 -18.35
C GLU A 65 -1.38 -3.59 -19.15
N LEU A 66 -2.50 -3.88 -18.48
CA LEU A 66 -3.82 -4.04 -19.08
C LEU A 66 -4.70 -2.78 -19.00
N GLY A 67 -4.22 -1.71 -18.37
CA GLY A 67 -4.91 -0.41 -18.31
C GLY A 67 -5.21 0.14 -16.90
N VAL A 68 -4.95 -0.63 -15.84
CA VAL A 68 -5.10 -0.14 -14.46
C VAL A 68 -4.00 0.89 -14.13
N THR A 69 -4.39 2.07 -13.66
CA THR A 69 -3.43 3.10 -13.21
C THR A 69 -2.99 2.80 -11.78
N GLU A 70 -1.71 2.47 -11.59
CA GLU A 70 -1.09 2.28 -10.28
C GLU A 70 -0.98 3.61 -9.51
N ILE A 71 -1.50 3.66 -8.28
CA ILE A 71 -1.20 4.69 -7.28
C ILE A 71 -0.41 4.02 -6.14
N GLY A 72 0.80 4.51 -5.90
CA GLY A 72 1.74 3.91 -4.96
C GLY A 72 1.44 4.31 -3.52
N CYS A 73 1.33 3.33 -2.62
CA CYS A 73 1.12 3.60 -1.20
C CYS A 73 2.36 4.23 -0.52
N MET A 74 2.24 5.50 -0.10
CA MET A 74 3.29 6.20 0.64
C MET A 74 3.56 5.60 2.02
N ALA A 75 2.57 5.01 2.69
CA ALA A 75 2.76 4.35 3.98
C ALA A 75 3.72 3.15 3.88
N HIS A 76 3.74 2.45 2.75
CA HIS A 76 4.69 1.36 2.47
C HIS A 76 6.12 1.86 2.21
N ALA A 77 6.28 3.00 1.53
CA ALA A 77 7.58 3.66 1.41
C ALA A 77 8.08 4.14 2.80
N ARG A 78 7.22 4.81 3.56
CA ARG A 78 7.47 5.28 4.94
C ARG A 78 7.94 4.16 5.87
N ARG A 79 7.26 3.00 5.85
CA ARG A 79 7.57 1.86 6.73
C ARG A 79 9.03 1.41 6.60
N LYS A 80 9.59 1.40 5.38
CA LYS A 80 11.00 1.03 5.12
C LYS A 80 12.00 1.98 5.76
N PHE A 81 11.73 3.28 5.79
CA PHE A 81 12.58 4.23 6.53
C PHE A 81 12.33 4.14 8.04
N PHE A 82 11.09 3.94 8.47
CA PHE A 82 10.75 3.78 9.89
C PHE A 82 11.48 2.60 10.52
N ASP A 83 11.45 1.43 9.90
CA ASP A 83 12.12 0.23 10.42
C ASP A 83 13.64 0.46 10.57
N LEU A 84 14.27 1.10 9.59
CA LEU A 84 15.70 1.45 9.64
C LEU A 84 16.05 2.46 10.73
N HIS A 85 15.19 3.48 10.95
CA HIS A 85 15.41 4.44 12.03
C HIS A 85 15.15 3.81 13.41
N ALA A 86 14.13 2.94 13.53
CA ALA A 86 13.80 2.24 14.76
C ALA A 86 14.92 1.27 15.19
N THR A 87 15.48 0.49 14.27
CA THR A 87 16.57 -0.46 14.58
C THR A 87 17.94 0.21 14.71
N ASN A 88 18.31 1.09 13.77
CA ASN A 88 19.70 1.56 13.62
C ASN A 88 19.89 3.07 13.84
N LYS A 89 18.85 3.82 14.23
CA LYS A 89 18.89 5.29 14.42
C LYS A 89 19.47 6.07 13.24
N SER A 90 19.25 5.55 12.02
CA SER A 90 19.77 6.14 10.79
C SER A 90 19.23 7.57 10.60
N GLN A 91 20.15 8.52 10.52
CA GLN A 91 19.88 9.95 10.29
C GLN A 91 19.33 10.22 8.89
N ILE A 92 19.75 9.43 7.89
CA ILE A 92 19.18 9.47 6.54
C ILE A 92 17.71 9.05 6.59
N ALA A 93 17.41 7.94 7.27
CA ALA A 93 16.03 7.48 7.43
C ALA A 93 15.16 8.49 8.21
N GLU A 94 15.70 9.10 9.26
CA GLU A 94 15.03 10.16 10.03
C GLU A 94 14.65 11.36 9.14
N LYS A 95 15.59 11.85 8.32
CA LYS A 95 15.32 12.96 7.40
C LYS A 95 14.28 12.59 6.33
N ALA A 96 14.29 11.37 5.80
CA ALA A 96 13.23 10.89 4.92
C ALA A 96 11.85 10.89 5.61
N LEU A 97 11.79 10.45 6.87
CA LEU A 97 10.56 10.45 7.66
C LEU A 97 10.03 11.86 7.93
N HIS A 98 10.89 12.87 8.10
CA HIS A 98 10.46 14.26 8.26
C HIS A 98 9.78 14.82 7.00
N TYR A 99 10.35 14.60 5.81
CA TYR A 99 9.69 15.01 4.56
C TYR A 99 8.35 14.27 4.35
N ILE A 100 8.33 12.95 4.59
CA ILE A 100 7.09 12.16 4.47
C ILE A 100 6.05 12.64 5.50
N ALA A 101 6.45 12.97 6.73
CA ALA A 101 5.55 13.53 7.73
C ALA A 101 4.93 14.85 7.26
N ALA A 102 5.71 15.75 6.65
CA ALA A 102 5.20 16.99 6.09
C ALA A 102 4.16 16.78 4.97
N LEU A 103 4.29 15.73 4.14
CA LEU A 103 3.23 15.34 3.20
C LEU A 103 1.95 14.92 3.92
N TYR A 104 2.06 14.15 5.02
CA TYR A 104 0.92 13.78 5.86
C TYR A 104 0.35 14.95 6.70
N GLU A 105 1.07 16.06 6.87
CA GLU A 105 0.47 17.31 7.40
C GLU A 105 -0.48 17.90 6.35
N VAL A 106 -0.03 18.07 5.11
CA VAL A 106 -0.88 18.57 4.00
C VAL A 106 -2.11 17.68 3.82
N GLU A 107 -1.95 16.35 3.82
CA GLU A 107 -3.08 15.41 3.70
C GLU A 107 -4.09 15.51 4.85
N ARG A 108 -3.71 15.99 6.04
CA ARG A 108 -4.67 16.26 7.13
C ARG A 108 -5.40 17.59 6.97
N GLU A 109 -4.75 18.61 6.41
CA GLU A 109 -5.41 19.88 6.07
C GLU A 109 -6.48 19.70 4.99
N VAL A 110 -6.19 18.91 3.95
CA VAL A 110 -7.06 18.74 2.77
C VAL A 110 -8.07 17.60 2.88
N ARG A 111 -8.13 16.95 4.04
CA ARG A 111 -8.88 15.70 4.26
C ARG A 111 -10.37 15.84 3.92
N GLU A 112 -11.03 16.86 4.47
CA GLU A 112 -12.47 17.08 4.36
C GLU A 112 -12.85 18.02 3.19
N LEU A 113 -11.90 18.36 2.30
CA LEU A 113 -12.11 19.25 1.16
C LEU A 113 -12.57 18.49 -0.09
N GLY A 114 -13.21 19.19 -1.03
CA GLY A 114 -13.55 18.63 -2.35
C GLY A 114 -12.30 18.27 -3.17
N PRO A 115 -12.41 17.35 -4.16
CA PRO A 115 -11.26 16.84 -4.91
C PRO A 115 -10.47 17.93 -5.61
N ASP A 116 -11.12 18.92 -6.23
CA ASP A 116 -10.44 19.99 -6.96
C ASP A 116 -9.59 20.87 -6.03
N VAL A 117 -10.15 21.25 -4.88
CA VAL A 117 -9.46 22.05 -3.85
C VAL A 117 -8.33 21.25 -3.20
N ARG A 118 -8.55 19.94 -2.97
CA ARG A 118 -7.53 19.02 -2.48
C ARG A 118 -6.36 18.92 -3.46
N GLN A 119 -6.63 18.79 -4.76
CA GLN A 119 -5.63 18.78 -5.80
C GLN A 119 -4.85 20.10 -5.85
N GLN A 120 -5.54 21.25 -5.82
CA GLN A 120 -4.89 22.56 -5.81
C GLN A 120 -3.91 22.70 -4.64
N ILE A 121 -4.34 22.40 -3.40
CA ILE A 121 -3.48 22.52 -2.22
C ILE A 121 -2.34 21.49 -2.24
N ARG A 122 -2.55 20.28 -2.80
CA ARG A 122 -1.47 19.31 -3.04
C ARG A 122 -0.40 19.89 -3.99
N GLN A 123 -0.79 20.55 -5.08
CA GLN A 123 0.14 21.18 -6.01
C GLN A 123 0.85 22.40 -5.38
N GLU A 124 0.15 23.21 -4.60
CA GLU A 124 0.73 24.38 -3.91
C GLU A 124 1.70 24.02 -2.78
N LYS A 125 1.38 23.00 -1.96
CA LYS A 125 2.11 22.67 -0.72
C LYS A 125 2.90 21.37 -0.80
N ALA A 126 2.31 20.29 -1.32
CA ALA A 126 2.93 18.97 -1.30
C ALA A 126 3.91 18.74 -2.46
N ALA A 127 3.64 19.27 -3.67
CA ALA A 127 4.54 19.12 -4.81
C ALA A 127 5.96 19.68 -4.54
N PRO A 128 6.14 20.90 -3.98
CA PRO A 128 7.48 21.39 -3.62
C PRO A 128 8.21 20.51 -2.59
N ILE A 129 7.47 19.90 -1.64
CA ILE A 129 8.05 18.97 -0.66
C ILE A 129 8.49 17.68 -1.35
N ILE A 130 7.69 17.17 -2.29
CA ILE A 130 8.00 16.00 -3.12
C ILE A 130 9.24 16.25 -3.98
N ASP A 131 9.37 17.39 -4.63
CA ASP A 131 10.54 17.71 -5.49
C ASP A 131 11.84 17.78 -4.68
N VAL A 132 11.81 18.44 -3.51
CA VAL A 132 12.95 18.51 -2.59
C VAL A 132 13.30 17.12 -2.06
N LEU A 133 12.29 16.30 -1.70
CA LEU A 133 12.49 14.91 -1.26
C LEU A 133 13.11 14.05 -2.37
N HIS A 134 12.66 14.20 -3.63
CA HIS A 134 13.18 13.45 -4.77
C HIS A 134 14.66 13.75 -5.01
N THR A 135 14.97 15.05 -5.14
CA THR A 135 16.34 15.54 -5.36
C THR A 135 17.27 15.10 -4.24
N TRP A 136 16.80 15.19 -2.98
CA TRP A 136 17.55 14.72 -1.83
C TRP A 136 17.74 13.20 -1.83
N MET A 137 16.72 12.39 -2.15
CA MET A 137 16.85 10.93 -2.22
C MET A 137 17.84 10.49 -3.29
N ILE A 138 17.81 11.11 -4.48
CA ILE A 138 18.79 10.86 -5.56
C ILE A 138 20.20 11.18 -5.07
N ALA A 139 20.42 12.34 -4.45
CA ALA A 139 21.72 12.74 -3.93
C ALA A 139 22.22 11.79 -2.83
N GLN A 140 21.38 11.40 -1.87
CA GLN A 140 21.76 10.42 -0.84
C GLN A 140 22.09 9.05 -1.44
N ARG A 141 21.40 8.63 -2.51
CA ARG A 141 21.62 7.32 -3.12
C ARG A 141 23.01 7.16 -3.75
N GLN A 142 23.65 8.27 -4.15
CA GLN A 142 25.04 8.29 -4.64
C GLN A 142 26.08 8.19 -3.51
N LEU A 143 25.73 8.59 -2.28
CA LEU A 143 26.63 8.62 -1.12
C LEU A 143 26.59 7.33 -0.28
N VAL A 144 25.54 6.54 -0.46
CA VAL A 144 25.25 5.35 0.34
C VAL A 144 25.87 4.09 -0.32
N PRO A 145 26.54 3.20 0.44
CA PRO A 145 27.06 1.94 -0.09
C PRO A 145 25.98 1.02 -0.68
N GLU A 146 26.32 0.40 -1.81
CA GLU A 146 25.47 -0.60 -2.48
C GLU A 146 25.07 -1.76 -1.57
N GLY A 147 23.88 -2.30 -1.80
CA GLY A 147 23.33 -3.44 -1.04
C GLY A 147 22.96 -3.15 0.43
N SER A 148 23.33 -1.98 0.97
CA SER A 148 22.98 -1.55 2.32
C SER A 148 21.45 -1.44 2.51
N ALA A 149 21.00 -1.54 3.76
CA ALA A 149 19.57 -1.53 4.05
C ALA A 149 18.92 -0.17 3.73
N ILE A 150 19.66 0.94 3.86
CA ILE A 150 19.20 2.28 3.46
C ILE A 150 19.24 2.50 1.95
N ALA A 151 20.20 1.92 1.21
CA ALA A 151 20.15 1.89 -0.26
C ALA A 151 18.87 1.21 -0.76
N LYS A 152 18.49 0.07 -0.16
CA LYS A 152 17.25 -0.66 -0.50
C LYS A 152 15.97 0.15 -0.24
N ALA A 153 15.94 1.01 0.78
CA ALA A 153 14.79 1.88 1.07
C ALA A 153 14.70 3.07 0.10
N LEU A 154 15.85 3.67 -0.25
CA LEU A 154 15.94 4.70 -1.29
C LEU A 154 15.55 4.12 -2.66
N ASP A 155 16.14 2.99 -3.05
CA ASP A 155 15.86 2.31 -4.33
C ASP A 155 14.39 1.94 -4.49
N TYR A 156 13.73 1.48 -3.42
CA TYR A 156 12.31 1.19 -3.46
C TYR A 156 11.48 2.43 -3.80
N SER A 157 11.79 3.55 -3.14
CA SER A 157 11.04 4.80 -3.30
C SER A 157 11.30 5.43 -4.67
N LEU A 158 12.57 5.48 -5.11
CA LEU A 158 12.97 6.02 -6.41
C LEU A 158 12.42 5.19 -7.58
N LYS A 159 12.43 3.85 -7.51
CA LYS A 159 11.89 2.98 -8.58
C LYS A 159 10.37 3.11 -8.74
N ARG A 160 9.65 3.52 -7.69
CA ARG A 160 8.19 3.73 -7.70
C ARG A 160 7.79 5.20 -7.65
N TRP A 161 8.72 6.13 -7.93
CA TRP A 161 8.49 7.56 -7.70
C TRP A 161 7.22 8.06 -8.39
N ILE A 162 7.06 7.77 -9.69
CA ILE A 162 5.88 8.13 -10.48
C ILE A 162 4.58 7.60 -9.83
N ALA A 163 4.56 6.36 -9.35
CA ALA A 163 3.38 5.82 -8.67
C ALA A 163 3.11 6.53 -7.33
N LEU A 164 4.17 6.85 -6.57
CA LEU A 164 4.10 7.55 -5.29
C LEU A 164 3.72 9.03 -5.41
N THR A 165 3.88 9.67 -6.59
CA THR A 165 3.53 11.09 -6.80
C THR A 165 2.18 11.30 -7.48
N ARG A 166 1.64 10.32 -8.23
CA ARG A 166 0.34 10.44 -8.96
C ARG A 166 -0.85 10.93 -8.13
N TYR A 167 -0.84 10.78 -6.81
CA TYR A 167 -1.91 11.30 -5.94
C TYR A 167 -1.93 12.84 -5.88
N LEU A 168 -0.82 13.52 -6.20
CA LEU A 168 -0.77 14.98 -6.32
C LEU A 168 -1.65 15.48 -7.47
N ASP A 169 -1.76 14.70 -8.54
CA ASP A 169 -2.45 15.06 -9.78
C ASP A 169 -3.93 14.68 -9.79
N ASP A 170 -4.43 14.06 -8.71
CA ASP A 170 -5.80 13.61 -8.58
C ASP A 170 -6.30 13.68 -7.14
N GLY A 171 -7.18 14.65 -6.86
CA GLY A 171 -7.82 14.81 -5.56
C GLY A 171 -8.73 13.64 -5.13
N ALA A 172 -9.18 12.78 -6.05
CA ALA A 172 -10.08 11.67 -5.73
C ALA A 172 -9.37 10.44 -5.11
N VAL A 173 -8.03 10.37 -5.18
CA VAL A 173 -7.25 9.28 -4.60
C VAL A 173 -6.51 9.69 -3.30
N PRO A 174 -6.41 8.78 -2.32
CA PRO A 174 -5.58 8.96 -1.12
C PRO A 174 -4.09 8.74 -1.41
N ILE A 175 -3.24 9.27 -0.52
CA ILE A 175 -1.78 9.10 -0.51
C ILE A 175 -1.33 7.64 -0.20
N ASP A 176 -2.21 6.82 0.37
CA ASP A 176 -1.92 5.45 0.80
C ASP A 176 -3.14 4.51 0.78
N ASN A 177 -2.89 3.20 0.92
CA ASN A 177 -3.93 2.17 1.00
C ASN A 177 -4.30 1.78 2.46
N ASN A 178 -3.97 2.59 3.48
CA ASN A 178 -4.29 2.28 4.88
C ASN A 178 -5.80 2.13 5.10
N TRP A 179 -6.64 2.78 4.28
CA TRP A 179 -8.09 2.56 4.28
C TRP A 179 -8.43 1.08 4.06
N CYS A 180 -7.87 0.46 3.01
CA CYS A 180 -8.06 -0.95 2.70
C CYS A 180 -7.39 -1.87 3.76
N GLU A 181 -6.17 -1.55 4.22
CA GLU A 181 -5.51 -2.30 5.30
C GLU A 181 -6.35 -2.30 6.60
N ASN A 182 -7.04 -1.21 6.93
CA ASN A 182 -7.91 -1.15 8.11
C ASN A 182 -9.17 -2.01 7.95
N GLN A 183 -9.73 -2.14 6.74
CA GLN A 183 -10.84 -3.07 6.48
C GLN A 183 -10.40 -4.54 6.57
N ILE A 184 -9.17 -4.87 6.16
CA ILE A 184 -8.66 -6.25 6.24
C ILE A 184 -8.20 -6.65 7.66
N ARG A 185 -7.87 -5.68 8.52
CA ARG A 185 -7.35 -5.89 9.89
C ARG A 185 -8.25 -6.75 10.82
N PRO A 186 -9.59 -6.61 10.86
CA PRO A 186 -10.47 -7.49 11.65
C PRO A 186 -10.31 -8.97 11.31
N TRP A 187 -10.15 -9.32 10.02
CA TRP A 187 -9.87 -10.68 9.57
C TRP A 187 -8.47 -11.16 10.04
N ALA A 188 -7.49 -10.25 10.08
CA ALA A 188 -6.13 -10.53 10.55
C ALA A 188 -6.05 -10.82 12.05
N LEU A 189 -6.97 -10.23 12.83
CA LEU A 189 -7.15 -10.50 14.26
C LEU A 189 -8.05 -11.71 14.50
N GLY A 190 -9.08 -11.91 13.66
CA GLY A 190 -10.01 -13.03 13.75
C GLY A 190 -9.37 -14.40 13.54
N ARG A 191 -8.33 -14.49 12.70
CA ARG A 191 -7.67 -15.78 12.37
C ARG A 191 -7.11 -16.55 13.58
N SER A 192 -6.68 -15.87 14.65
CA SER A 192 -6.23 -16.54 15.89
C SER A 192 -7.39 -16.96 16.81
N ASN A 193 -8.58 -16.39 16.59
CA ASN A 193 -9.71 -16.44 17.51
C ASN A 193 -10.89 -17.28 16.96
N TRP A 194 -10.90 -17.63 15.68
CA TRP A 194 -12.01 -18.32 15.01
C TRP A 194 -11.80 -19.83 14.84
N LEU A 195 -12.53 -20.60 15.64
CA LEU A 195 -12.47 -22.07 15.76
C LEU A 195 -12.51 -22.88 14.44
N CYS A 196 -13.18 -22.38 13.40
CA CYS A 196 -13.37 -23.09 12.13
C CYS A 196 -12.47 -22.60 10.98
N VAL A 197 -11.62 -21.59 11.23
CA VAL A 197 -10.67 -21.05 10.23
C VAL A 197 -9.23 -21.50 10.52
N SER A 198 -8.91 -21.98 11.73
CA SER A 198 -7.53 -22.22 12.18
C SER A 198 -7.32 -23.39 13.18
N ARG A 199 -7.73 -24.62 12.84
CA ARG A 199 -7.23 -25.86 13.50
C ARG A 199 -6.94 -26.96 12.46
N ARG A 200 -5.85 -27.73 12.59
CA ARG A 200 -5.26 -28.26 13.84
C ARG A 200 -3.72 -28.15 13.96
N ARG A 201 -3.28 -27.84 15.19
CA ARG A 201 -1.98 -28.19 15.84
C ARG A 201 -0.69 -27.78 15.08
N ARG A 202 -0.06 -26.71 15.56
CA ARG A 202 1.35 -26.32 15.30
C ARG A 202 1.71 -26.05 13.83
N HIS A 203 1.02 -25.12 13.21
CA HIS A 203 1.66 -24.10 12.37
C HIS A 203 0.73 -22.89 12.23
N ASP A 204 1.31 -21.69 12.22
CA ASP A 204 0.60 -20.47 11.82
C ASP A 204 0.27 -20.49 10.30
N ASP A 205 -0.50 -19.50 9.84
CA ASP A 205 -0.67 -19.12 8.42
C ASP A 205 -1.68 -19.86 7.50
N ASP A 206 -2.81 -20.37 8.02
CA ASP A 206 -3.91 -20.92 7.17
C ASP A 206 -4.72 -19.84 6.40
N MET A 207 -4.65 -18.57 6.79
CA MET A 207 -5.29 -17.44 6.10
C MET A 207 -4.32 -16.26 5.92
N LYS A 208 -4.05 -15.89 4.67
CA LYS A 208 -3.21 -14.75 4.28
C LYS A 208 -4.02 -13.71 3.48
N MET A 209 -3.43 -12.54 3.28
CA MET A 209 -4.20 -11.33 2.97
C MET A 209 -3.55 -10.52 1.85
N ALA A 210 -4.37 -9.86 1.04
CA ALA A 210 -3.95 -8.90 0.02
C ALA A 210 -4.98 -7.75 -0.03
N ALA A 211 -4.49 -6.52 -0.17
CA ALA A 211 -5.23 -5.27 -0.03
C ALA A 211 -4.58 -4.15 -0.88
#